data_AF-A0A0N5CTR8-F1
#
_entry.id   AF-A0A0N5CTR8-F1
#
_cell.length_a   1.000
_cell.length_b   1.000
_cell.length_c   1.000
_cell.angle_alpha   90.00
_cell.angle_beta   90.00
_cell.angle_gamma   90.00
#
_symmetry.space_group_name_H-M   'P 1'
#
loop_
_entity.id
_entity.type
_entity.pdbx_description
1 polymer ?
#
loop_
_entity_poly.entity_id
_entity_poly.type
_entity_poly.pdbx_seq_one_letter_code
_entity_poly.pdbx_strand_id
1 'polypeptide(L)'
;MFNEYGELDDKAKAVLWKGYMMVGQFSNRLKLPPSHCHNQWTKLRLLGNGTFGKVHLVVNSVNLRQKYAVKYVNISNMNGEGKSLLAKLQREALIMKLVRRSEFVTNFIGMRYRRGHIEMFLEYARGGELFRIIKSQVGLPILKVQHYFRQLIAGIKHIHEMGIAHRDIKPENILLTHYGSFIFKILSRRLYFLLLSFIRSKEFSSNANHFTSHLNSN
;
A
#
# COMPACT_ATOMS: atom_id res chain seq x y z
N MET A 1 21.37 -5.91 -13.69
CA MET A 1 20.12 -6.49 -13.15
C MET A 1 20.04 -6.21 -11.66
N PHE A 2 21.07 -6.60 -10.90
CA PHE A 2 21.42 -5.90 -9.66
C PHE A 2 22.54 -4.88 -9.93
N ASN A 3 22.68 -3.88 -9.06
CA ASN A 3 23.83 -2.98 -8.98
C ASN A 3 24.91 -3.54 -8.02
N GLU A 4 26.00 -2.81 -7.83
CA GLU A 4 27.12 -3.19 -6.93
C GLU A 4 26.72 -3.36 -5.45
N TYR A 5 25.58 -2.80 -5.03
CA TYR A 5 25.02 -2.91 -3.68
C TYR A 5 23.99 -4.03 -3.53
N GLY A 6 23.75 -4.83 -4.58
CA GLY A 6 22.74 -5.90 -4.58
C GLY A 6 21.29 -5.41 -4.69
N GLU A 7 21.06 -4.13 -5.01
CA GLU A 7 19.73 -3.61 -5.31
C GLU A 7 19.39 -3.81 -6.79
N LEU A 8 18.10 -3.97 -7.12
CA LEU A 8 17.66 -4.01 -8.53
C LEU A 8 18.01 -2.68 -9.22
N ASP A 9 18.54 -2.74 -10.44
CA ASP A 9 18.74 -1.52 -11.23
C ASP A 9 17.41 -0.93 -11.73
N ASP A 10 17.39 0.36 -12.07
CA ASP A 10 16.16 1.07 -12.44
C ASP A 10 15.50 0.54 -13.73
N LYS A 11 16.25 -0.08 -14.65
CA LYS A 11 15.66 -0.76 -15.82
C LYS A 11 15.02 -2.09 -15.40
N ALA A 12 15.68 -2.85 -14.51
CA ALA A 12 15.13 -4.08 -13.94
C ALA A 12 13.84 -3.80 -13.13
N LYS A 13 13.84 -2.76 -12.28
CA LYS A 13 12.64 -2.27 -11.60
C LYS A 13 11.55 -1.88 -12.61
N ALA A 14 11.89 -1.22 -13.72
CA ALA A 14 10.92 -0.78 -14.72
C ALA A 14 10.23 -1.94 -15.44
N VAL A 15 10.99 -2.93 -15.90
CA VAL A 15 10.47 -4.16 -16.53
C VAL A 15 9.60 -4.93 -15.53
N LEU A 16 10.04 -5.07 -14.29
CA LEU A 16 9.29 -5.71 -13.22
C LEU A 16 7.96 -4.99 -12.95
N TRP A 17 7.96 -3.66 -12.78
CA TRP A 17 6.75 -2.86 -12.60
C TRP A 17 5.79 -2.94 -13.80
N LYS A 18 6.31 -2.94 -15.04
CA LYS A 18 5.50 -3.11 -16.25
C LYS A 18 4.81 -4.48 -16.28
N GLY A 19 5.54 -5.55 -15.93
CA GLY A 19 4.96 -6.89 -15.75
C GLY A 19 3.88 -6.94 -14.65
N TYR A 20 4.14 -6.31 -13.50
CA TYR A 20 3.17 -6.23 -12.39
C TYR A 20 1.91 -5.38 -12.70
N MET A 21 1.96 -4.52 -13.72
CA MET A 21 0.85 -3.64 -14.10
C MET A 21 0.05 -4.12 -15.32
N MET A 22 0.64 -4.89 -16.25
CA MET A 22 -0.04 -5.35 -17.46
C MET A 22 -0.75 -6.71 -17.31
N VAL A 23 -0.38 -7.55 -16.35
CA VAL A 23 -0.92 -8.93 -16.24
C VAL A 23 -2.18 -8.99 -15.38
N GLY A 24 -3.35 -9.16 -16.01
CA GLY A 24 -4.64 -9.33 -15.31
C GLY A 24 -4.77 -10.58 -14.42
N GLN A 25 -3.79 -11.48 -14.44
CA GLN A 25 -3.82 -12.78 -13.75
C GLN A 25 -3.38 -12.74 -12.27
N PHE A 26 -3.05 -11.57 -11.70
CA PHE A 26 -2.64 -11.48 -10.28
C PHE A 26 -3.75 -11.83 -9.27
N SER A 27 -5.00 -11.99 -9.71
CA SER A 27 -6.16 -12.34 -8.86
C SER A 27 -5.88 -13.52 -7.92
N ASN A 28 -5.26 -14.60 -8.40
CA ASN A 28 -4.90 -15.75 -7.57
C ASN A 28 -3.82 -15.42 -6.51
N ARG A 29 -2.85 -14.55 -6.83
CA ARG A 29 -1.80 -14.13 -5.88
C ARG A 29 -2.29 -13.11 -4.85
N LEU A 30 -3.46 -12.49 -5.07
CA LEU A 30 -4.11 -11.58 -4.13
C LEU A 30 -5.13 -12.26 -3.20
N LYS A 31 -5.49 -13.53 -3.44
CA LYS A 31 -6.39 -14.30 -2.55
C LYS A 31 -5.80 -14.45 -1.13
N LEU A 32 -6.68 -14.64 -0.15
CA LEU A 32 -6.30 -15.16 1.18
C LEU A 32 -5.50 -16.47 1.07
N PRO A 33 -4.56 -16.75 1.99
CA PRO A 33 -3.90 -18.05 2.09
C PRO A 33 -4.94 -19.16 2.35
N PRO A 34 -4.72 -20.40 1.88
CA PRO A 34 -5.64 -21.53 2.11
C PRO A 34 -6.02 -21.72 3.60
N SER A 35 -5.04 -21.56 4.50
CA SER A 35 -5.18 -21.59 5.96
C SER A 35 -6.07 -20.49 6.57
N HIS A 36 -6.58 -19.56 5.76
CA HIS A 36 -7.45 -18.45 6.15
C HIS A 36 -8.82 -18.49 5.43
N CYS A 37 -8.96 -19.30 4.37
CA CYS A 37 -10.16 -19.36 3.54
C CYS A 37 -11.38 -19.87 4.30
N HIS A 38 -11.21 -20.96 5.06
CA HIS A 38 -12.28 -21.66 5.79
C HIS A 38 -12.53 -21.12 7.21
N ASN A 39 -11.66 -20.23 7.71
CA ASN A 39 -11.79 -19.69 9.05
C ASN A 39 -13.08 -18.86 9.19
N GLN A 40 -13.74 -19.02 10.33
CA GLN A 40 -14.81 -18.12 10.77
C GLN A 40 -14.17 -16.84 11.33
N TRP A 41 -14.75 -15.68 10.99
CA TRP A 41 -14.18 -14.37 11.31
C TRP A 41 -15.21 -13.49 12.01
N THR A 42 -15.01 -13.24 13.31
CA THR A 42 -15.88 -12.37 14.12
C THR A 42 -15.39 -10.93 14.01
N LYS A 43 -16.28 -9.99 13.66
CA LYS A 43 -16.01 -8.54 13.74
C LYS A 43 -16.07 -8.10 15.20
N LEU A 44 -15.05 -7.41 15.69
CA LEU A 44 -14.97 -6.94 17.07
C LEU A 44 -15.26 -5.44 17.22
N ARG A 45 -14.66 -4.60 16.37
CA ARG A 45 -14.79 -3.14 16.47
C ARG A 45 -14.52 -2.45 15.14
N LEU A 46 -15.18 -1.33 14.86
CA LEU A 46 -14.78 -0.41 13.79
C LEU A 46 -13.42 0.22 14.14
N LEU A 47 -12.47 0.21 13.20
CA LEU A 47 -11.18 0.88 13.32
C LEU A 47 -11.16 2.21 12.56
N GLY A 48 -11.88 2.30 11.44
CA GLY A 48 -12.03 3.53 10.67
C GLY A 48 -13.12 3.44 9.61
N ASN A 49 -13.71 4.58 9.28
CA ASN A 49 -14.70 4.72 8.20
C ASN A 49 -14.07 5.55 7.07
N GLY A 50 -13.75 4.92 5.94
CA GLY A 50 -13.15 5.58 4.79
C GLY A 50 -14.12 5.75 3.63
N THR A 51 -13.81 6.65 2.70
CA THR A 51 -14.58 6.89 1.47
C THR A 51 -14.52 5.75 0.44
N PHE A 52 -13.95 4.60 0.81
CA PHE A 52 -14.06 3.33 0.08
C PHE A 52 -14.69 2.21 0.94
N GLY A 53 -15.20 2.51 2.13
CA GLY A 53 -15.81 1.53 3.03
C GLY A 53 -15.16 1.45 4.42
N LYS A 54 -15.60 0.47 5.21
CA LYS A 54 -15.38 0.39 6.66
C LYS A 54 -14.26 -0.61 7.01
N VAL A 55 -13.26 -0.15 7.76
CA VAL A 55 -12.19 -1.01 8.31
C VAL A 55 -12.59 -1.48 9.69
N HIS A 56 -12.63 -2.80 9.92
CA HIS A 56 -12.92 -3.40 11.23
C HIS A 56 -11.74 -4.23 11.73
N LEU A 57 -11.58 -4.29 13.05
CA LEU A 57 -10.85 -5.36 13.72
C LEU A 57 -11.68 -6.63 13.62
N VAL A 58 -11.09 -7.68 13.06
CA VAL A 58 -11.65 -9.04 13.08
C VAL A 58 -10.74 -9.99 13.85
N VAL A 59 -11.30 -11.09 14.31
CA VAL A 59 -10.57 -12.19 14.94
C VAL A 59 -11.03 -13.52 14.34
N ASN A 60 -10.15 -14.51 14.24
CA ASN A 60 -10.56 -15.89 13.96
C ASN A 60 -11.35 -16.41 15.16
N SER A 61 -12.59 -16.86 14.93
CA SER A 61 -13.51 -17.30 16.00
C SER A 61 -12.97 -18.52 16.77
N VAL A 62 -12.09 -19.32 16.17
CA VAL A 62 -11.43 -20.49 16.81
C VAL A 62 -10.08 -20.11 17.41
N ASN A 63 -9.30 -19.24 16.75
CA ASN A 63 -7.98 -18.81 17.22
C ASN A 63 -7.97 -17.31 17.55
N LEU A 64 -8.30 -16.98 18.80
CA LEU A 64 -8.39 -15.60 19.27
C LEU A 64 -7.06 -14.81 19.24
N ARG A 65 -5.92 -15.44 18.92
CA ARG A 65 -4.64 -14.73 18.67
C ARG A 65 -4.54 -14.18 17.24
N GLN A 66 -5.22 -14.80 16.27
CA GLN A 66 -5.25 -14.33 14.88
C GLN A 66 -6.20 -13.13 14.72
N LYS A 67 -5.63 -11.92 14.74
CA LYS A 67 -6.35 -10.63 14.64
C LYS A 67 -5.88 -9.85 13.43
N TYR A 68 -6.83 -9.30 12.66
CA TYR A 68 -6.56 -8.58 11.42
C TYR A 68 -7.40 -7.31 11.32
N ALA A 69 -6.89 -6.31 10.59
CA ALA A 69 -7.68 -5.19 10.10
C ALA A 69 -8.28 -5.58 8.75
N VAL A 70 -9.61 -5.62 8.63
CA VAL A 70 -10.30 -5.93 7.37
C VAL A 70 -11.00 -4.70 6.83
N LYS A 71 -10.54 -4.24 5.66
CA LYS A 71 -11.19 -3.19 4.85
C LYS A 71 -12.31 -3.84 4.04
N TYR A 72 -13.56 -3.57 4.43
CA TYR A 72 -14.76 -4.02 3.73
C TYR A 72 -15.17 -2.98 2.69
N VAL A 73 -15.24 -3.37 1.42
CA VAL A 73 -15.66 -2.52 0.32
C VAL A 73 -16.84 -3.17 -0.41
N ASN A 74 -17.93 -2.43 -0.60
CA ASN A 74 -19.02 -2.89 -1.45
C ASN A 74 -18.66 -2.64 -2.93
N ILE A 75 -18.83 -3.66 -3.77
CA ILE A 75 -18.70 -3.58 -5.24
C ILE A 75 -19.91 -4.25 -5.94
N SER A 76 -21.08 -4.28 -5.28
CA SER A 76 -22.30 -4.92 -5.79
C SER A 76 -22.76 -4.36 -7.14
N ASN A 77 -22.48 -3.09 -7.41
CA ASN A 77 -22.65 -2.50 -8.74
C ASN A 77 -21.34 -2.63 -9.54
N MET A 78 -21.31 -3.59 -10.48
CA MET A 78 -20.16 -3.87 -11.37
C MET A 78 -20.13 -3.00 -12.64
N ASN A 79 -20.73 -1.81 -12.58
CA ASN A 79 -20.61 -0.76 -13.60
C ASN A 79 -19.15 -0.25 -13.75
N GLY A 80 -18.94 0.80 -14.53
CA GLY A 80 -17.63 1.43 -14.70
C GLY A 80 -16.97 1.87 -13.38
N GLU A 81 -17.76 2.32 -12.41
CA GLU A 81 -17.26 2.75 -11.10
C GLU A 81 -16.80 1.57 -10.24
N GLY A 82 -17.61 0.49 -10.17
CA GLY A 82 -17.23 -0.74 -9.45
C GLY A 82 -15.98 -1.38 -10.02
N LYS A 83 -15.85 -1.43 -11.35
CA LYS A 83 -14.63 -1.88 -12.04
C LYS A 83 -13.42 -0.97 -11.74
N SER A 84 -13.62 0.35 -11.74
CA SER A 84 -12.59 1.33 -11.37
C SER A 84 -12.13 1.17 -9.91
N LEU A 85 -13.05 0.91 -8.98
CA LEU A 85 -12.79 0.70 -7.57
C LEU A 85 -12.06 -0.63 -7.31
N LEU A 86 -12.49 -1.72 -7.96
CA LEU A 86 -11.79 -3.02 -7.92
C LEU A 86 -10.32 -2.87 -8.39
N ALA A 87 -10.08 -2.19 -9.51
CA ALA A 87 -8.73 -1.97 -10.03
C ALA A 87 -7.86 -1.13 -9.08
N LYS A 88 -8.43 -0.11 -8.42
CA LYS A 88 -7.73 0.67 -7.38
C LYS A 88 -7.32 -0.21 -6.19
N LEU A 89 -8.22 -1.05 -5.69
CA LEU A 89 -7.96 -1.95 -4.55
C LEU A 89 -6.96 -3.06 -4.89
N GLN A 90 -7.00 -3.60 -6.11
CA GLN A 90 -6.00 -4.55 -6.60
C GLN A 90 -4.61 -3.89 -6.68
N ARG A 91 -4.53 -2.62 -7.10
CA ARG A 91 -3.26 -1.86 -7.12
C ARG A 91 -2.71 -1.59 -5.70
N GLU A 92 -3.56 -1.19 -4.75
CA GLU A 92 -3.18 -1.08 -3.33
C GLU A 92 -2.62 -2.42 -2.82
N ALA A 93 -3.32 -3.53 -3.09
CA ALA A 93 -2.93 -4.88 -2.66
C ALA A 93 -1.59 -5.35 -3.26
N LEU A 94 -1.37 -5.10 -4.56
CA LEU A 94 -0.13 -5.42 -5.26
C LEU A 94 1.07 -4.66 -4.69
N ILE A 95 0.91 -3.35 -4.44
CA ILE A 95 1.97 -2.53 -3.84
C ILE A 95 2.33 -3.07 -2.46
N MET A 96 1.35 -3.28 -1.57
CA MET A 96 1.61 -3.86 -0.25
C MET A 96 2.30 -5.22 -0.32
N LYS A 97 1.91 -6.08 -1.28
CA LYS A 97 2.53 -7.41 -1.47
C LYS A 97 3.96 -7.37 -2.03
N LEU A 98 4.36 -6.28 -2.69
CA LEU A 98 5.72 -6.05 -3.14
C LEU A 98 6.62 -5.54 -2.01
N VAL A 99 6.16 -4.53 -1.26
CA VAL A 99 6.96 -3.93 -0.17
C VAL A 99 6.96 -4.75 1.14
N ARG A 100 6.19 -5.84 1.21
CA ARG A 100 5.93 -6.73 2.38
C ARG A 100 7.14 -7.26 3.18
N ARG A 101 8.37 -7.00 2.75
CA ARG A 101 9.61 -7.39 3.45
C ARG A 101 10.03 -6.37 4.53
N SER A 102 9.47 -5.16 4.50
CA SER A 102 9.73 -4.14 5.51
C SER A 102 8.81 -4.28 6.72
N GLU A 103 9.40 -4.30 7.91
CA GLU A 103 8.69 -4.15 9.18
C GLU A 103 7.93 -2.82 9.30
N PHE A 104 8.36 -1.79 8.56
CA PHE A 104 7.77 -0.46 8.56
C PHE A 104 6.54 -0.35 7.66
N VAL A 105 6.01 -1.44 7.09
CA VAL A 105 4.82 -1.40 6.21
C VAL A 105 3.78 -2.42 6.63
N THR A 106 2.52 -1.96 6.73
CA THR A 106 1.36 -2.82 7.06
C THR A 106 1.31 -4.06 6.17
N ASN A 107 1.50 -5.25 6.74
CA ASN A 107 1.56 -6.47 5.94
C ASN A 107 0.18 -6.83 5.33
N PHE A 108 0.18 -7.18 4.04
CA PHE A 108 -1.01 -7.60 3.29
C PHE A 108 -1.16 -9.12 3.32
N ILE A 109 -2.22 -9.60 3.97
CA ILE A 109 -2.49 -11.03 4.16
C ILE A 109 -3.17 -11.61 2.93
N GLY A 110 -4.17 -10.92 2.39
CA GLY A 110 -4.92 -11.33 1.20
C GLY A 110 -6.28 -10.68 1.07
N MET A 111 -7.02 -11.06 0.03
CA MET A 111 -8.39 -10.61 -0.25
C MET A 111 -9.33 -11.79 -0.41
N ARG A 112 -10.60 -11.59 -0.06
CA ARG A 112 -11.71 -12.49 -0.37
C ARG A 112 -12.85 -11.68 -1.00
N TYR A 113 -13.55 -12.28 -1.95
CA TYR A 113 -14.80 -11.75 -2.49
C TYR A 113 -15.97 -12.57 -1.92
N ARG A 114 -17.01 -11.91 -1.41
CA ARG A 114 -18.18 -12.57 -0.80
C ARG A 114 -19.40 -11.68 -0.92
N ARG A 115 -20.51 -12.18 -1.49
CA ARG A 115 -21.82 -11.50 -1.55
C ARG A 115 -21.73 -10.01 -1.98
N GLY A 116 -21.11 -9.74 -3.14
CA GLY A 116 -20.95 -8.37 -3.66
C GLY A 116 -19.85 -7.53 -2.99
N HIS A 117 -19.17 -8.03 -1.96
CA HIS A 117 -18.17 -7.28 -1.19
C HIS A 117 -16.75 -7.83 -1.33
N ILE A 118 -15.77 -6.93 -1.33
CA ILE A 118 -14.37 -7.24 -1.08
C ILE A 118 -14.11 -7.18 0.42
N GLU A 119 -13.42 -8.20 0.93
CA GLU A 119 -12.81 -8.23 2.25
C GLU A 119 -11.28 -8.22 2.05
N MET A 120 -10.61 -7.10 2.30
CA MET A 120 -9.14 -6.97 2.24
C MET A 120 -8.55 -7.12 3.63
N PHE A 121 -7.79 -8.19 3.87
CA PHE A 121 -7.19 -8.56 5.15
C PHE A 121 -5.76 -8.04 5.28
N LEU A 122 -5.50 -7.33 6.37
CA LEU A 122 -4.25 -6.66 6.68
C LEU A 122 -3.85 -6.96 8.13
N GLU A 123 -2.57 -6.81 8.42
CA GLU A 123 -2.03 -6.78 9.77
C GLU A 123 -2.78 -5.78 10.68
N TYR A 124 -2.97 -6.15 11.95
CA TYR A 124 -3.59 -5.28 12.95
C TYR A 124 -2.53 -4.56 13.79
N ALA A 125 -2.18 -3.34 13.39
CA ALA A 125 -1.33 -2.45 14.18
C ALA A 125 -2.07 -1.97 15.45
N ARG A 126 -1.85 -2.69 16.56
CA ARG A 126 -2.61 -2.53 17.83
C ARG A 126 -2.43 -1.18 18.52
N GLY A 127 -1.35 -0.44 18.26
CA GLY A 127 -1.13 0.90 18.80
C GLY A 127 -2.03 1.97 18.18
N GLY A 128 -2.64 1.69 17.02
CA GLY A 128 -3.54 2.62 16.33
C GLY A 128 -2.80 3.73 15.59
N GLU A 129 -3.52 4.80 15.24
CA GLU A 129 -3.04 5.90 14.40
C GLU A 129 -2.17 6.89 15.19
N LEU A 130 -0.99 7.26 14.67
CA LEU A 130 -0.06 8.20 15.33
C LEU A 130 -0.73 9.56 15.60
N PHE A 131 -1.66 9.99 14.74
CA PHE A 131 -2.51 11.16 14.96
C PHE A 131 -3.23 11.17 16.32
N ARG A 132 -3.60 10.01 16.87
CA ARG A 132 -4.28 9.89 18.17
C ARG A 132 -3.32 9.93 19.37
N ILE A 133 -2.02 9.81 19.10
CA ILE A 133 -0.95 9.70 20.10
C ILE A 133 -0.22 11.03 20.24
N ILE A 134 -0.07 11.77 19.15
CA ILE A 134 0.35 13.18 19.16
C ILE A 134 -0.80 14.00 19.74
N LYS A 135 -0.72 14.36 21.03
CA LYS A 135 -1.69 15.28 21.65
C LYS A 135 -1.52 16.67 21.03
N SER A 136 -2.64 17.31 20.68
CA SER A 136 -2.67 18.74 20.35
C SER A 136 -2.00 19.56 21.47
N GLN A 137 -1.29 20.62 21.09
CA GLN A 137 -0.57 21.57 21.95
C GLN A 137 0.60 20.99 22.80
N VAL A 138 0.56 19.72 23.21
CA VAL A 138 1.59 19.08 24.07
C VAL A 138 2.66 18.34 23.26
N GLY A 139 2.32 17.82 22.07
CA GLY A 139 3.27 17.09 21.23
C GLY A 139 3.73 15.76 21.84
N LEU A 140 5.03 15.46 21.72
CA LEU A 140 5.68 14.25 22.23
C LEU A 140 7.10 14.56 22.75
N PRO A 141 7.62 13.84 23.75
CA PRO A 141 9.00 13.98 24.22
C PRO A 141 10.02 13.77 23.08
N ILE A 142 11.07 14.60 23.02
CA ILE A 142 12.03 14.65 21.89
C ILE A 142 12.63 13.28 21.55
N LEU A 143 12.96 12.46 22.54
CA LEU A 143 13.49 11.10 22.34
C LEU A 143 12.50 10.18 21.59
N LYS A 144 11.19 10.32 21.85
CA LYS A 144 10.14 9.59 21.10
C LYS A 144 9.97 10.15 19.69
N VAL A 145 10.07 11.47 19.52
CA VAL A 145 10.03 12.11 18.19
C VAL A 145 11.19 11.62 17.32
N GLN A 146 12.42 11.64 17.84
CA GLN A 146 13.61 11.12 17.16
C GLN A 146 13.47 9.62 16.82
N HIS A 147 12.98 8.80 17.76
CA HIS A 147 12.76 7.37 17.54
C HIS A 147 11.75 7.10 16.42
N TYR A 148 10.59 7.76 16.44
CA TYR A 148 9.58 7.63 15.38
C TYR A 148 10.05 8.22 14.05
N PHE A 149 10.77 9.34 14.05
CA PHE A 149 11.29 9.95 12.83
C PHE A 149 12.35 9.06 12.15
N ARG A 150 13.21 8.38 12.92
CA ARG A 150 14.16 7.41 12.37
C ARG A 150 13.44 6.24 11.66
N GLN A 151 12.35 5.73 12.23
CA GLN A 151 11.57 4.63 11.63
C GLN A 151 10.71 5.11 10.44
N LEU A 152 10.16 6.33 10.50
CA LEU A 152 9.53 7.03 9.38
C LEU A 152 10.50 7.10 8.18
N ILE A 153 11.73 7.58 8.39
CA ILE A 153 12.75 7.67 7.32
C ILE A 153 13.15 6.28 6.81
N ALA A 154 13.32 5.28 7.69
CA ALA A 154 13.65 3.92 7.28
C ALA A 154 12.57 3.28 6.38
N GLY A 155 11.29 3.43 6.72
CA GLY A 155 10.19 2.93 5.89
C GLY A 155 9.99 3.75 4.60
N ILE A 156 10.26 5.06 4.60
CA ILE A 156 10.29 5.89 3.38
C ILE A 156 11.40 5.40 2.44
N LYS A 157 12.62 5.19 2.97
CA LYS A 157 13.76 4.67 2.21
C LYS A 157 13.39 3.35 1.51
N HIS A 158 12.85 2.38 2.24
CA HIS A 158 12.41 1.10 1.67
C HIS A 158 11.38 1.22 0.54
N ILE A 159 10.35 2.07 0.67
CA ILE A 159 9.37 2.23 -0.42
C ILE A 159 9.94 3.01 -1.61
N HIS A 160 10.87 3.95 -1.37
CA HIS A 160 11.58 4.69 -2.41
C HIS A 160 12.56 3.79 -3.19
N GLU A 161 13.28 2.88 -2.52
CA GLU A 161 14.11 1.84 -3.16
C GLU A 161 13.29 0.96 -4.11
N MET A 162 12.07 0.62 -3.73
CA MET A 162 11.12 -0.11 -4.57
C MET A 162 10.49 0.77 -5.68
N GLY A 163 10.83 2.05 -5.76
CA GLY A 163 10.37 3.00 -6.78
C GLY A 163 9.00 3.63 -6.49
N ILE A 164 8.55 3.66 -5.23
CA ILE A 164 7.19 4.05 -4.84
C ILE A 164 7.21 5.25 -3.87
N ALA A 165 6.65 6.39 -4.29
CA ALA A 165 6.40 7.53 -3.40
C ALA A 165 4.99 7.46 -2.80
N HIS A 166 4.90 7.70 -1.48
CA HIS A 166 3.63 7.65 -0.74
C HIS A 166 2.74 8.90 -0.96
N ARG A 167 3.35 10.08 -1.17
CA ARG A 167 2.76 11.43 -1.43
C ARG A 167 1.52 11.82 -0.61
N ASP A 168 1.32 11.21 0.55
CA ASP A 168 0.27 11.50 1.53
C ASP A 168 0.76 11.08 2.93
N ILE A 169 2.02 11.42 3.22
CA ILE A 169 2.69 11.11 4.48
C ILE A 169 2.18 12.10 5.53
N LYS A 170 1.39 11.58 6.48
CA LYS A 170 0.75 12.35 7.56
C LYS A 170 0.34 11.43 8.72
N PRO A 171 0.12 11.94 9.95
CA PRO A 171 -0.08 11.11 11.14
C PRO A 171 -1.27 10.14 11.09
N GLU A 172 -2.27 10.34 10.24
CA GLU A 172 -3.41 9.41 10.05
C GLU A 172 -3.09 8.24 9.11
N ASN A 173 -2.02 8.36 8.32
CA ASN A 173 -1.46 7.30 7.46
C ASN A 173 -0.25 6.59 8.11
N ILE A 174 -0.09 6.79 9.41
CA ILE A 174 0.95 6.19 10.23
C ILE A 174 0.25 5.44 11.38
N LEU A 175 0.65 4.19 11.58
CA LEU A 175 0.16 3.31 12.63
C LEU A 175 1.32 2.91 13.56
N LEU A 176 1.04 2.55 14.81
CA LEU A 176 2.02 1.93 15.71
C LEU A 176 1.68 0.47 16.04
N THR A 177 2.71 -0.35 16.27
CA THR A 177 2.57 -1.67 16.90
C THR A 177 2.27 -1.53 18.40
N HIS A 178 1.96 -2.63 19.08
CA HIS A 178 1.88 -2.65 20.55
C HIS A 178 3.25 -2.50 21.26
N TYR A 179 4.36 -2.69 20.54
CA TYR A 179 5.72 -2.41 21.04
C TYR A 179 6.13 -0.94 20.83
N GLY A 180 5.28 -0.12 20.19
CA GLY A 180 5.59 1.27 19.84
C GLY A 180 6.38 1.43 18.54
N SER A 181 6.68 0.36 17.81
CA SER A 181 7.30 0.42 16.47
C SER A 181 6.36 1.08 15.45
N PHE A 182 6.93 1.86 14.55
CA PHE A 182 6.24 2.58 13.49
C PHE A 182 5.87 1.68 12.30
N ILE A 183 4.64 1.81 11.77
CA ILE A 183 4.15 1.13 10.56
C ILE A 183 3.46 2.14 9.61
N PHE A 184 3.89 2.19 8.36
CA PHE A 184 3.20 2.89 7.28
C PHE A 184 1.91 2.19 6.85
N LYS A 185 0.84 2.97 6.73
CA LYS A 185 -0.45 2.59 6.14
C LYS A 185 -0.41 2.94 4.66
N ILE A 186 -0.10 1.94 3.83
CA ILE A 186 -0.02 2.06 2.36
C ILE A 186 -1.41 2.26 1.70
N LEU A 187 -2.50 2.19 2.48
CA LEU A 187 -3.89 2.43 2.04
C LEU A 187 -4.21 3.89 1.65
N SER A 188 -3.24 4.68 1.20
CA SER A 188 -3.49 6.02 0.69
C SER A 188 -3.96 5.99 -0.77
N ARG A 189 -4.84 6.93 -1.09
CA ARG A 189 -5.32 7.26 -2.44
C ARG A 189 -4.25 7.85 -3.36
N ARG A 190 -3.06 8.17 -2.85
CA ARG A 190 -2.04 9.01 -3.50
C ARG A 190 -0.67 8.33 -3.62
N LEU A 191 -0.61 7.05 -3.96
CA LEU A 191 0.65 6.38 -4.31
C LEU A 191 1.11 6.75 -5.74
N TYR A 192 2.41 6.99 -5.93
CA TYR A 192 3.05 7.20 -7.24
C TYR A 192 4.18 6.20 -7.45
N PHE A 193 4.33 5.72 -8.69
CA PHE A 193 5.55 5.04 -9.12
C PHE A 193 6.53 6.10 -9.64
N LEU A 194 7.54 6.43 -8.84
CA LEU A 194 8.60 7.40 -9.18
C LEU A 194 9.24 7.08 -10.54
N LEU A 195 9.44 5.79 -10.77
CA LEU A 195 10.06 5.26 -11.97
C LEU A 195 9.23 5.45 -13.25
N LEU A 196 7.89 5.38 -13.17
CA LEU A 196 7.02 5.62 -14.33
C LEU A 196 6.99 7.10 -14.73
N SER A 197 7.19 8.03 -13.79
CA SER A 197 7.44 9.44 -14.10
C SER A 197 8.78 9.64 -14.85
N PHE A 198 9.83 8.90 -14.47
CA PHE A 198 11.16 8.99 -15.10
C PHE A 198 11.21 8.34 -16.51
N ILE A 199 10.40 7.31 -16.74
CA ILE A 199 10.20 6.73 -18.07
C ILE A 199 9.40 7.70 -18.94
N ARG A 200 8.29 8.25 -18.43
CA ARG A 200 7.49 9.23 -19.17
C ARG A 200 8.26 10.50 -19.51
N SER A 201 9.12 11.01 -18.62
CA SER A 201 9.94 12.18 -18.95
C SER A 201 10.93 11.88 -20.06
N LYS A 202 11.56 10.69 -20.08
CA LYS A 202 12.45 10.27 -21.17
C LYS A 202 11.73 10.01 -22.50
N GLU A 203 10.54 9.38 -22.48
CA GLU A 203 9.69 9.23 -23.67
C GLU A 203 9.23 10.60 -24.23
N PHE A 204 8.98 11.58 -23.36
CA PHE A 204 8.69 12.96 -23.80
C PHE A 204 9.92 13.65 -24.38
N SER A 205 11.10 13.50 -23.76
CA SER A 205 12.36 14.06 -24.29
C SER A 205 12.77 13.45 -25.64
N SER A 206 12.58 12.14 -25.86
CA SER A 206 12.86 11.53 -27.16
C SER A 206 11.92 12.02 -28.26
N ASN A 207 10.64 12.27 -27.94
CA ASN A 207 9.66 12.74 -28.92
C ASN A 207 9.76 14.26 -29.16
N ALA A 208 10.16 15.05 -28.17
CA ALA A 208 10.41 16.49 -28.33
C ALA A 208 11.50 16.76 -29.39
N ASN A 209 12.59 16.01 -29.36
CA ASN A 209 13.68 16.12 -30.33
C ASN A 209 13.31 15.64 -31.75
N HIS A 210 12.16 14.96 -31.92
CA HIS A 210 11.70 14.48 -33.22
C HIS A 210 10.65 15.39 -33.88
N PHE A 211 10.14 16.39 -33.15
CA PHE A 211 9.22 17.41 -33.66
C PHE A 211 9.94 18.71 -34.06
N THR A 212 11.09 19.03 -33.46
CA THR A 212 11.87 20.24 -33.77
C THR A 212 12.70 20.12 -35.06
N SER A 213 12.96 18.91 -35.54
CA SER A 213 13.71 18.65 -36.79
C SER A 213 12.88 18.81 -38.08
N HIS A 214 11.55 18.95 -37.97
CA HIS A 214 10.63 19.10 -39.11
C HIS A 214 10.05 20.52 -39.28
N LEU A 215 10.56 21.51 -38.55
CA LEU A 215 10.15 22.92 -38.65
C LEU A 215 11.27 23.88 -39.10
N ASN A 216 12.45 23.35 -39.46
CA ASN A 216 13.60 24.11 -39.97
C ASN A 216 14.11 23.54 -41.31
N SER A 217 13.21 22.98 -42.13
CA SER A 217 13.55 22.27 -43.37
C SER A 217 12.50 22.47 -44.47
N ASN A 218 12.17 23.74 -44.74
CA ASN A 218 11.80 24.32 -46.05
C ASN A 218 11.72 25.85 -45.90
#